data_AF-A0A9E7JIG9-F1
#
_entry.id   AF-A0A9E7JIG9-F1
#
_cell.length_a   1.000
_cell.length_b   1.000
_cell.length_c   1.000
_cell.angle_alpha   90.00
_cell.angle_beta   90.00
_cell.angle_gamma   90.00
#
_symmetry.space_group_name_H-M   'P 1'
#
loop_
_entity.id
_entity.type
_entity.pdbx_description
1 polymer ?
#
loop_
_entity_poly.entity_id
_entity_poly.type
_entity_poly.pdbx_seq_one_letter_code
_entity_poly.pdbx_strand_id
1 'polypeptide(L)'
;MSSSTKSLDPAFQGAGQKVGTEIWRIENFQPVPLPKSDYGKFYSGDSYIILQTTSGKGGYGYDIHFWIGKDSSQDEAGTAAIKTVELDAVLGGRAVQHRELQGFESDKFLSYFKPCIIPLEGGFTSGFKKPEEQKFETRLYICRGKRVAKIKQVPFARSSLNHDDVFILDTEKKIYQFNGSNSNVQERAKALEVIQHLKDKYHDGTCDVAIIDDGKLQAESDSGEFWVLFGGFAPIGKKVFTEDDLVLETAPVKIYSINGGQLKLEEDNPSKALLENNKCYLLDCGAEIFVWVGRVTQVDDRKAASKAAEDFIIDQNRPKMTCITQVIQGYETQSFKSNFESWPVGTGTGTGTSSGDEARGKVAALLKQQGVDVKGAPKGSLVSEEIPPLIEGNEKLEVWLINGSAKTPIPNEEIGKFYSGDCYIVLCTYRAGEKKEEYYLCCWIGKDSIQVKSPAQKFEFEQDYNIGIHNFLFLWS
;
A
#
# COMPACT_ATOMS: atom_id res chain seq x y z
N MET A 1 -19.64 28.45 28.86
CA MET A 1 -19.83 28.20 27.42
C MET A 1 -19.08 29.27 26.63
N SER A 2 -17.78 29.06 26.43
CA SER A 2 -16.88 29.83 25.55
C SER A 2 -15.48 29.24 25.71
N SER A 3 -15.24 28.04 25.17
CA SER A 3 -13.92 27.44 25.17
C SER A 3 -13.26 27.64 23.81
N SER A 4 -12.39 28.64 23.73
CA SER A 4 -11.16 28.60 22.92
C SER A 4 -11.31 28.20 21.45
N THR A 5 -11.98 29.02 20.64
CA THR A 5 -11.59 29.22 19.23
C THR A 5 -10.23 29.93 19.19
N LYS A 6 -9.16 29.25 19.63
CA LYS A 6 -7.80 29.64 19.26
C LYS A 6 -7.74 29.58 17.74
N SER A 7 -7.24 30.67 17.15
CA SER A 7 -7.22 30.98 15.72
C SER A 7 -6.94 29.75 14.84
N LEU A 8 -8.00 29.19 14.26
CA LEU A 8 -7.88 28.22 13.18
C LEU A 8 -7.29 28.94 11.97
N ASP A 9 -6.38 28.27 11.27
CA ASP A 9 -5.74 28.84 10.09
C ASP A 9 -6.80 29.19 9.03
N PRO A 10 -6.86 30.45 8.55
CA PRO A 10 -7.83 30.86 7.53
C PRO A 10 -7.78 30.00 6.26
N ALA A 11 -6.62 29.41 5.95
CA ALA A 11 -6.46 28.56 4.76
C ALA A 11 -7.32 27.29 4.78
N PHE A 12 -7.74 26.82 5.96
CA PHE A 12 -8.58 25.64 6.13
C PHE A 12 -10.08 25.96 6.21
N GLN A 13 -10.46 27.23 6.08
CA GLN A 13 -11.85 27.62 6.09
C GLN A 13 -12.60 26.97 4.92
N GLY A 14 -13.56 26.11 5.24
CA GLY A 14 -14.37 25.39 4.24
C GLY A 14 -13.76 24.09 3.72
N ALA A 15 -12.60 23.67 4.23
CA ALA A 15 -11.99 22.40 3.88
C ALA A 15 -12.93 21.21 4.23
N GLY A 16 -12.94 20.19 3.37
CA GLY A 16 -13.69 18.96 3.59
C GLY A 16 -15.21 19.07 3.41
N GLN A 17 -15.73 20.20 2.91
CA GLN A 17 -17.16 20.38 2.69
C GLN A 17 -17.71 19.66 1.45
N LYS A 18 -16.84 19.14 0.58
CA LYS A 18 -17.21 18.43 -0.65
C LYS A 18 -16.27 17.27 -0.92
N VAL A 19 -16.78 16.25 -1.60
CA VAL A 19 -15.96 15.11 -2.07
C VAL A 19 -14.90 15.61 -3.05
N GLY A 20 -13.67 15.13 -2.87
CA GLY A 20 -12.54 15.46 -3.72
C GLY A 20 -11.25 15.65 -2.94
N THR A 21 -10.22 16.03 -3.68
CA THR A 21 -8.89 16.35 -3.15
C THR A 21 -8.75 17.86 -2.98
N GLU A 22 -8.17 18.28 -1.86
CA GLU A 22 -7.75 19.67 -1.60
C GLU A 22 -6.28 19.63 -1.18
N ILE A 23 -5.45 20.52 -1.73
CA ILE A 23 -4.01 20.51 -1.50
C ILE A 23 -3.55 21.91 -1.09
N TRP A 24 -2.71 21.96 -0.05
CA TRP A 24 -1.99 23.14 0.39
C TRP A 24 -0.50 22.88 0.33
N ARG A 25 0.27 23.89 -0.06
CA ARG A 25 1.73 23.90 0.06
C ARG A 25 2.11 24.71 1.29
N ILE A 26 3.15 24.30 2.01
CA ILE A 26 3.71 25.10 3.09
C ILE A 26 4.62 26.17 2.50
N GLU A 27 4.29 27.44 2.76
CA GLU A 27 5.07 28.60 2.33
C GLU A 27 5.27 29.52 3.54
N ASN A 28 6.51 29.80 3.93
CA ASN A 28 6.84 30.63 5.10
C ASN A 28 6.04 30.23 6.36
N PHE A 29 6.02 28.94 6.68
CA PHE A 29 5.30 28.37 7.82
C PHE A 29 3.77 28.46 7.77
N GLN A 30 3.18 28.74 6.61
CA GLN A 30 1.72 28.81 6.45
C GLN A 30 1.23 27.89 5.33
N PRO A 31 0.07 27.23 5.50
CA PRO A 31 -0.55 26.48 4.43
C PRO A 31 -1.17 27.43 3.39
N VAL A 32 -0.75 27.31 2.13
CA VAL A 32 -1.27 28.07 0.99
C VAL A 32 -2.00 27.13 0.03
N PRO A 33 -3.29 27.35 -0.27
CA PRO A 33 -4.04 26.44 -1.14
C PRO A 33 -3.48 26.45 -2.57
N LEU A 34 -3.24 25.27 -3.12
CA LEU A 34 -2.81 25.12 -4.50
C LEU A 34 -3.98 25.25 -5.48
N PRO A 35 -3.76 25.89 -6.65
CA PRO A 35 -4.73 25.83 -7.73
C PRO A 35 -4.83 24.40 -8.28
N LYS A 36 -6.02 24.01 -8.73
CA LYS A 36 -6.26 22.65 -9.26
C LYS A 36 -5.38 22.28 -10.46
N SER A 37 -4.93 23.27 -11.23
CA SER A 37 -4.00 23.09 -12.35
C SER A 37 -2.61 22.59 -11.93
N ASP A 38 -2.28 22.73 -10.65
CA ASP A 38 -1.00 22.35 -10.08
C ASP A 38 -1.09 21.10 -9.20
N TYR A 39 -2.26 20.44 -9.14
CA TYR A 39 -2.39 19.18 -8.41
C TYR A 39 -1.50 18.11 -9.04
N GLY A 40 -0.73 17.41 -8.20
CA GLY A 40 0.28 16.45 -8.64
C GLY A 40 1.65 17.06 -8.99
N LYS A 41 1.80 18.39 -8.97
CA LYS A 41 3.10 19.07 -9.11
C LYS A 41 3.73 19.30 -7.75
N PHE A 42 4.35 18.26 -7.21
CA PHE A 42 5.10 18.33 -5.95
C PHE A 42 6.55 18.75 -6.22
N TYR A 43 7.10 19.60 -5.36
CA TYR A 43 8.49 20.03 -5.42
C TYR A 43 9.30 19.38 -4.29
N SER A 44 10.48 18.87 -4.61
CA SER A 44 11.34 18.14 -3.68
C SER A 44 11.84 18.97 -2.50
N GLY A 45 11.90 20.29 -2.64
CA GLY A 45 12.28 21.23 -1.58
C GLY A 45 11.12 21.71 -0.71
N ASP A 46 9.89 21.25 -0.93
CA ASP A 46 8.69 21.77 -0.26
C ASP A 46 7.95 20.67 0.53
N SER A 47 7.11 21.10 1.48
CA SER A 47 6.15 20.23 2.19
C SER A 47 4.70 20.59 1.83
N TYR A 48 3.81 19.61 1.82
CA TYR A 48 2.42 19.75 1.38
C TYR A 48 1.45 19.07 2.34
N ILE A 49 0.20 19.55 2.37
CA ILE A 49 -0.93 18.92 3.05
C ILE A 49 -1.98 18.60 1.99
N ILE A 50 -2.44 17.36 1.97
CA ILE A 50 -3.42 16.84 1.02
C ILE A 50 -4.59 16.29 1.82
N LEU A 51 -5.76 16.89 1.67
CA LEU A 51 -7.01 16.37 2.21
C LEU A 51 -7.75 15.62 1.11
N GLN A 52 -7.98 14.32 1.32
CA GLN A 52 -8.90 13.54 0.52
C GLN A 52 -10.22 13.37 1.26
N THR A 53 -11.29 13.94 0.70
CA THR A 53 -12.66 13.79 1.22
C THR A 53 -13.42 12.77 0.38
N THR A 54 -13.95 11.74 1.02
CA THR A 54 -14.74 10.68 0.39
C THR A 54 -16.16 10.65 0.93
N SER A 55 -17.12 10.24 0.10
CA SER A 55 -18.51 10.05 0.56
C SER A 55 -18.66 8.66 1.20
N GLY A 56 -19.18 8.60 2.42
CA GLY A 56 -19.50 7.36 3.12
C GLY A 56 -20.98 7.26 3.52
N LYS A 57 -21.41 6.08 3.98
CA LYS A 57 -22.80 5.80 4.41
C LYS A 57 -23.25 6.58 5.67
N GLY A 58 -22.44 7.49 6.19
CA GLY A 58 -22.71 8.31 7.39
C GLY A 58 -22.15 9.74 7.32
N GLY A 59 -21.95 10.26 6.11
CA GLY A 59 -21.30 11.56 5.87
C GLY A 59 -19.95 11.41 5.19
N TYR A 60 -19.09 12.42 5.34
CA TYR A 60 -17.76 12.39 4.73
C TYR A 60 -16.73 11.63 5.58
N GLY A 61 -15.90 10.84 4.90
CA GLY A 61 -14.64 10.31 5.43
C GLY A 61 -13.48 11.20 5.00
N TYR A 62 -12.45 11.30 5.84
CA TYR A 62 -11.30 12.17 5.60
C TYR A 62 -9.99 11.41 5.78
N ASP A 63 -9.10 11.57 4.81
CA ASP A 63 -7.71 11.20 4.92
C ASP A 63 -6.87 12.46 4.69
N ILE A 64 -6.04 12.82 5.66
CA ILE A 64 -5.08 13.92 5.51
C ILE A 64 -3.71 13.30 5.33
N HIS A 65 -3.03 13.65 4.25
CA HIS A 65 -1.65 13.25 4.01
C HIS A 65 -0.78 14.50 4.12
N PHE A 66 0.30 14.46 4.88
CA PHE A 66 1.34 15.48 4.78
C PHE A 66 2.54 14.88 4.06
N TRP A 67 2.83 15.42 2.88
CA TRP A 67 3.91 14.96 2.03
C TRP A 67 5.14 15.82 2.25
N ILE A 68 6.29 15.18 2.47
CA ILE A 68 7.56 15.84 2.75
C ILE A 68 8.53 15.52 1.62
N GLY A 69 8.96 16.57 0.91
CA GLY A 69 9.97 16.47 -0.13
C GLY A 69 11.34 16.07 0.43
N LYS A 70 12.13 15.35 -0.37
CA LYS A 70 13.46 14.84 0.05
C LYS A 70 14.44 15.95 0.46
N ASP A 71 14.24 17.17 -0.06
CA ASP A 71 15.06 18.37 0.18
C ASP A 71 14.30 19.43 0.99
N SER A 72 13.09 19.13 1.49
CA SER A 72 12.31 20.06 2.31
C SER A 72 12.97 20.29 3.66
N SER A 73 12.88 21.53 4.15
CA SER A 73 13.50 21.91 5.40
C SER A 73 12.74 21.33 6.61
N GLN A 74 13.45 21.13 7.72
CA GLN A 74 12.88 20.52 8.93
C GLN A 74 11.70 21.32 9.49
N ASP A 75 11.78 22.64 9.37
CA ASP A 75 10.82 23.62 9.86
C ASP A 75 9.55 23.65 8.97
N GLU A 76 9.68 23.46 7.64
CA GLU A 76 8.54 23.25 6.74
C GLU A 76 7.84 21.91 7.00
N ALA A 77 8.62 20.82 7.12
CA ALA A 77 8.10 19.50 7.42
C ALA A 77 7.37 19.48 8.77
N GLY A 78 7.97 20.09 9.81
CA GLY A 78 7.34 20.24 11.12
C GLY A 78 6.07 21.09 11.08
N THR A 79 6.04 22.12 10.24
CA THR A 79 4.83 22.92 10.01
C THR A 79 3.73 22.08 9.37
N ALA A 80 4.03 21.29 8.33
CA ALA A 80 3.06 20.43 7.66
C ALA A 80 2.41 19.45 8.64
N ALA A 81 3.20 18.83 9.53
CA ALA A 81 2.70 17.96 10.59
C ALA A 81 1.77 18.69 11.57
N ILE A 82 2.19 19.85 12.10
CA ILE A 82 1.39 20.65 13.05
C ILE A 82 0.07 21.10 12.41
N LYS A 83 0.14 21.58 11.16
CA LYS A 83 -1.02 22.09 10.41
C LYS A 83 -1.98 20.97 10.02
N THR A 84 -1.49 19.75 9.83
CA THR A 84 -2.34 18.56 9.63
C THR A 84 -3.18 18.25 10.87
N VAL A 85 -2.61 18.37 12.08
CA VAL A 85 -3.38 18.22 13.33
C VAL A 85 -4.43 19.32 13.50
N GLU A 86 -4.09 20.56 13.11
CA GLU A 86 -5.05 21.68 13.12
C GLU A 86 -6.21 21.45 12.13
N LEU A 87 -5.91 20.99 10.91
CA LEU A 87 -6.92 20.66 9.90
C LEU A 87 -7.85 19.54 10.37
N ASP A 88 -7.33 18.46 10.97
CA ASP A 88 -8.18 17.41 11.54
C ASP A 88 -9.11 17.95 12.64
N ALA A 89 -8.62 18.86 13.49
CA ALA A 89 -9.47 19.52 14.49
C ALA A 89 -10.62 20.32 13.83
N VAL A 90 -10.38 21.00 12.70
CA VAL A 90 -11.43 21.68 11.90
C VAL A 90 -12.46 20.67 11.38
N LEU A 91 -12.03 19.47 10.98
CA LEU A 91 -12.89 18.40 10.46
C LEU A 91 -13.63 17.61 11.57
N GLY A 92 -13.41 18.00 12.83
CA GLY A 92 -14.06 17.45 14.02
C GLY A 92 -13.31 16.28 14.66
N GLY A 93 -12.02 16.10 14.37
CA GLY A 93 -11.22 14.98 14.88
C GLY A 93 -11.72 13.65 14.34
N ARG A 94 -11.73 13.52 13.01
CA ARG A 94 -12.29 12.36 12.30
C ARG A 94 -11.41 11.87 11.16
N ALA A 95 -10.34 12.61 10.85
CA ALA A 95 -9.46 12.25 9.76
C ALA A 95 -8.43 11.21 10.22
N VAL A 96 -8.10 10.30 9.32
CA VAL A 96 -6.87 9.50 9.43
C VAL A 96 -5.74 10.34 8.84
N GLN A 97 -4.64 10.49 9.58
CA GLN A 97 -3.52 11.31 9.15
C GLN A 97 -2.37 10.39 8.72
N HIS A 98 -1.76 10.68 7.57
CA HIS A 98 -0.72 9.87 6.97
C HIS A 98 0.51 10.73 6.74
N ARG A 99 1.67 10.22 7.15
CA ARG A 99 2.95 10.81 6.80
C ARG A 99 3.45 10.21 5.49
N GLU A 100 3.67 11.04 4.49
CA GLU A 100 4.15 10.62 3.18
C GLU A 100 5.54 11.19 2.93
N LEU A 101 6.54 10.34 2.72
CA LEU A 101 7.87 10.78 2.31
C LEU A 101 8.05 10.60 0.81
N GLN A 102 8.72 11.57 0.17
CA GLN A 102 9.10 11.45 -1.22
C GLN A 102 9.84 10.13 -1.50
N GLY A 103 9.33 9.34 -2.44
CA GLY A 103 9.89 8.04 -2.85
C GLY A 103 9.41 6.85 -2.02
N PHE A 104 8.75 7.09 -0.88
CA PHE A 104 8.21 6.07 0.02
C PHE A 104 6.71 6.23 0.27
N GLU A 105 6.02 6.90 -0.64
CA GLU A 105 4.60 7.19 -0.49
C GLU A 105 3.75 5.91 -0.47
N SER A 106 2.66 5.99 0.29
CA SER A 106 1.67 4.94 0.39
C SER A 106 0.93 4.72 -0.93
N ASP A 107 0.53 3.48 -1.19
CA ASP A 107 -0.33 3.15 -2.35
C ASP A 107 -1.62 3.99 -2.35
N LYS A 108 -2.11 4.35 -1.15
CA LYS A 108 -3.32 5.15 -0.95
C LYS A 108 -3.10 6.58 -1.45
N PHE A 109 -2.05 7.26 -1.01
CA PHE A 109 -1.70 8.60 -1.47
C PHE A 109 -1.50 8.66 -2.99
N LEU A 110 -0.67 7.74 -3.51
CA LEU A 110 -0.38 7.69 -4.94
C LEU A 110 -1.63 7.37 -5.77
N SER A 111 -2.64 6.72 -5.20
CA SER A 111 -3.88 6.41 -5.92
C SER A 111 -4.67 7.64 -6.36
N TYR A 112 -4.47 8.78 -5.69
CA TYR A 112 -5.15 10.05 -5.99
C TYR A 112 -4.60 10.73 -7.26
N PHE A 113 -3.36 10.41 -7.64
CA PHE A 113 -2.66 11.06 -8.74
C PHE A 113 -2.43 10.06 -9.86
N LYS A 114 -3.20 10.18 -10.95
CA LYS A 114 -3.10 9.29 -12.11
C LYS A 114 -2.38 9.96 -13.27
N PRO A 115 -1.50 9.23 -13.97
CA PRO A 115 -1.09 7.84 -13.69
C PRO A 115 -0.02 7.71 -12.60
N CYS A 116 0.71 8.78 -12.30
CA CYS A 116 1.78 8.82 -11.31
C CYS A 116 2.06 10.26 -10.83
N ILE A 117 2.94 10.39 -9.83
CA ILE A 117 3.61 11.65 -9.49
C ILE A 117 5.08 11.57 -9.93
N ILE A 118 5.62 12.70 -10.40
CA ILE A 118 7.05 12.88 -10.66
C ILE A 118 7.44 14.20 -10.01
N PRO A 119 8.07 14.16 -8.81
CA PRO A 119 8.48 15.36 -8.11
C PRO A 119 9.43 16.23 -8.94
N LEU A 120 9.26 17.54 -8.85
CA LEU A 120 10.08 18.54 -9.50
C LEU A 120 11.19 19.00 -8.57
N GLU A 121 12.37 19.29 -9.11
CA GLU A 121 13.48 19.84 -8.32
C GLU A 121 13.22 21.30 -7.93
N GLY A 122 13.82 21.73 -6.81
CA GLY A 122 13.63 23.07 -6.24
C GLY A 122 12.44 23.13 -5.28
N GLY A 123 11.97 24.35 -5.01
CA GLY A 123 10.92 24.64 -4.03
C GLY A 123 10.68 26.14 -3.85
N PHE A 124 9.78 26.49 -2.96
CA PHE A 124 9.36 27.84 -2.61
C PHE A 124 10.55 28.73 -2.20
N THR A 125 11.40 28.26 -1.29
CA THR A 125 12.58 29.01 -0.78
C THR A 125 13.66 29.23 -1.84
N SER A 126 13.87 28.27 -2.74
CA SER A 126 14.84 28.40 -3.84
C SER A 126 14.42 29.42 -4.91
N GLY A 127 13.17 29.92 -4.83
CA GLY A 127 12.51 30.67 -5.88
C GLY A 127 12.18 29.75 -7.05
N PHE A 128 10.94 29.79 -7.55
CA PHE A 128 10.62 29.09 -8.79
C PHE A 128 11.59 29.54 -9.86
N LYS A 129 12.48 28.64 -10.33
CA LYS A 129 13.29 28.92 -11.52
C LYS A 129 12.29 29.20 -12.64
N LYS A 130 12.27 30.43 -13.15
CA LYS A 130 11.55 30.75 -14.38
C LYS A 130 11.96 29.72 -15.43
N PRO A 131 11.05 29.28 -16.32
CA PRO A 131 11.44 28.47 -17.46
C PRO A 131 12.32 29.34 -18.38
N GLU A 132 13.62 29.42 -18.09
CA GLU A 132 14.61 29.61 -19.14
C GLU A 132 14.39 28.49 -20.15
N GLU A 133 14.41 28.81 -21.45
CA GLU A 133 14.16 27.88 -22.56
C GLU A 133 14.74 26.50 -22.23
N GLN A 134 13.87 25.59 -21.80
CA GLN A 134 14.31 24.32 -21.22
C GLN A 134 14.87 23.51 -22.36
N LYS A 135 16.19 23.46 -22.47
CA LYS A 135 16.85 22.39 -23.21
C LYS A 135 16.30 21.09 -22.67
N PHE A 136 15.77 20.25 -23.55
CA PHE A 136 15.29 18.94 -23.17
C PHE A 136 16.41 18.21 -22.44
N GLU A 137 16.12 17.72 -21.23
CA GLU A 137 17.05 16.94 -20.44
C GLU A 137 16.65 15.47 -20.54
N THR A 138 17.61 14.62 -20.93
CA THR A 138 17.40 13.17 -20.91
C THR A 138 17.24 12.68 -19.48
N ARG A 139 16.14 11.98 -19.20
CA ARG A 139 15.80 11.49 -17.86
C ARG A 139 15.61 9.99 -17.88
N LEU A 140 16.18 9.30 -16.89
CA LEU A 140 15.99 7.88 -16.68
C LEU A 140 15.14 7.68 -15.42
N TYR A 141 14.09 6.89 -15.52
CA TYR A 141 13.20 6.58 -14.42
C TYR A 141 13.17 5.08 -14.16
N ILE A 142 13.08 4.70 -12.89
CA ILE A 142 12.64 3.38 -12.46
C ILE A 142 11.13 3.44 -12.26
N CYS A 143 10.42 2.46 -12.83
CA CYS A 143 8.99 2.26 -12.64
C CYS A 143 8.73 0.97 -11.86
N ARG A 144 8.13 1.12 -10.68
CA ARG A 144 7.75 0.00 -9.79
C ARG A 144 6.25 0.05 -9.46
N GLY A 145 5.74 -1.05 -8.94
CA GLY A 145 4.39 -1.09 -8.36
C GLY A 145 3.35 -1.66 -9.32
N LYS A 146 2.55 -2.59 -8.79
CA LYS A 146 1.60 -3.39 -9.57
C LYS A 146 0.26 -2.70 -9.80
N ARG A 147 -0.23 -1.97 -8.78
CA ARG A 147 -1.56 -1.31 -8.81
C ARG A 147 -1.44 0.19 -9.08
N VAL A 148 -0.44 0.81 -8.50
CA VAL A 148 -0.14 2.24 -8.65
C VAL A 148 1.34 2.36 -9.01
N ALA A 149 1.64 3.18 -10.01
CA ALA A 149 3.00 3.38 -10.48
C ALA A 149 3.78 4.25 -9.48
N LYS A 150 4.94 3.73 -9.05
CA LYS A 150 5.95 4.42 -8.26
C LYS A 150 7.10 4.76 -9.20
N ILE A 151 7.31 6.06 -9.42
CA ILE A 151 8.32 6.56 -10.35
C ILE A 151 9.44 7.24 -9.58
N LYS A 152 10.67 6.79 -9.81
CA LYS A 152 11.88 7.38 -9.24
C LYS A 152 12.86 7.75 -10.34
N GLN A 153 13.24 9.01 -10.42
CA GLN A 153 14.31 9.43 -11.32
C GLN A 153 15.65 8.91 -10.79
N VAL A 154 16.45 8.34 -11.69
CA VAL A 154 17.80 7.83 -11.41
C VAL A 154 18.80 8.45 -12.39
N PRO A 155 20.11 8.41 -12.09
CA PRO A 155 21.12 8.89 -13.03
C PRO A 155 20.96 8.22 -14.40
N PHE A 156 21.07 8.98 -15.47
CA PHE A 156 21.13 8.42 -16.82
C PHE A 156 22.50 7.75 -17.04
N ALA A 157 22.63 6.53 -16.55
CA ALA A 157 23.87 5.75 -16.60
C ALA A 157 23.56 4.26 -16.72
N ARG A 158 24.42 3.51 -17.43
CA ARG A 158 24.28 2.04 -17.54
C ARG A 158 24.27 1.36 -16.18
N SER A 159 25.02 1.89 -15.21
CA SER A 159 25.09 1.38 -13.84
C SER A 159 23.78 1.51 -13.05
N SER A 160 22.81 2.28 -13.56
CA SER A 160 21.47 2.38 -12.97
C SER A 160 20.54 1.27 -13.45
N LEU A 161 20.78 0.68 -14.64
CA LEU A 161 19.99 -0.42 -15.16
C LEU A 161 20.23 -1.70 -14.35
N ASN A 162 19.22 -2.56 -14.28
CA ASN A 162 19.31 -3.91 -13.72
C ASN A 162 18.29 -4.85 -14.38
N HIS A 163 18.41 -6.14 -14.09
CA HIS A 163 17.56 -7.19 -14.66
C HIS A 163 16.17 -7.31 -13.97
N ASP A 164 15.93 -6.62 -12.86
CA ASP A 164 14.76 -6.83 -12.00
C ASP A 164 13.67 -5.75 -12.17
N ASP A 165 14.07 -4.52 -12.49
CA ASP A 165 13.18 -3.36 -12.56
C ASP A 165 12.76 -3.02 -14.01
N VAL A 166 11.70 -2.22 -14.16
CA VAL A 166 11.32 -1.59 -15.43
C VAL A 166 11.85 -0.16 -15.45
N PHE A 167 12.47 0.24 -16.56
CA PHE A 167 13.05 1.56 -16.75
C PHE A 167 12.36 2.31 -17.87
N ILE A 168 12.21 3.62 -17.71
CA ILE A 168 11.70 4.53 -18.74
C ILE A 168 12.80 5.55 -19.02
N LEU A 169 13.37 5.50 -20.21
CA LEU A 169 14.34 6.48 -20.69
C LEU A 169 13.62 7.49 -21.58
N ASP A 170 13.46 8.70 -21.05
CA ASP A 170 12.83 9.83 -21.70
C ASP A 170 13.91 10.66 -22.45
N THR A 171 13.88 10.61 -23.78
CA THR A 171 14.77 11.41 -24.66
C THR A 171 13.93 12.33 -25.53
N GLU A 172 14.55 13.37 -26.10
CA GLU A 172 13.86 14.41 -26.88
C GLU A 172 13.03 13.86 -28.04
N LYS A 173 13.45 12.75 -28.65
CA LYS A 173 12.83 12.21 -29.88
C LYS A 173 12.07 10.92 -29.67
N LYS A 174 12.43 10.16 -28.62
CA LYS A 174 11.93 8.80 -28.42
C LYS A 174 11.98 8.42 -26.95
N ILE A 175 10.92 7.79 -26.47
CA ILE A 175 10.85 7.23 -25.12
C ILE A 175 11.07 5.73 -25.20
N TYR A 176 12.02 5.21 -24.43
CA TYR A 176 12.31 3.78 -24.38
C TYR A 176 11.80 3.19 -23.07
N GLN A 177 11.02 2.12 -23.16
CA GLN A 177 10.74 1.24 -22.02
C GLN A 177 11.73 0.09 -22.03
N PHE A 178 12.63 0.01 -21.05
CA PHE A 178 13.50 -1.14 -20.88
C PHE A 178 12.92 -2.06 -19.80
N ASN A 179 12.61 -3.30 -20.18
CA ASN A 179 12.08 -4.32 -19.28
C ASN A 179 13.21 -5.24 -18.84
N GLY A 180 13.62 -5.17 -17.57
CA GLY A 180 14.52 -6.17 -16.99
C GLY A 180 13.93 -7.59 -17.12
N SER A 181 14.78 -8.60 -17.32
CA SER A 181 14.33 -9.97 -17.57
C SER A 181 13.43 -10.54 -16.46
N ASN A 182 13.64 -10.11 -15.22
CA ASN A 182 12.93 -10.56 -14.01
C ASN A 182 11.79 -9.60 -13.60
N SER A 183 11.56 -8.52 -14.36
CA SER A 183 10.52 -7.53 -14.05
C SER A 183 9.10 -8.09 -14.21
N ASN A 184 8.14 -7.58 -13.41
CA ASN A 184 6.77 -8.08 -13.41
C ASN A 184 5.92 -7.50 -14.56
N VAL A 185 5.06 -8.32 -15.18
CA VAL A 185 4.17 -7.90 -16.29
C VAL A 185 3.27 -6.71 -15.93
N GLN A 186 2.78 -6.63 -14.68
CA GLN A 186 1.93 -5.52 -14.24
C GLN A 186 2.72 -4.21 -14.17
N GLU A 187 3.99 -4.27 -13.76
CA GLU A 187 4.88 -3.10 -13.73
C GLU A 187 5.20 -2.62 -15.14
N ARG A 188 5.42 -3.56 -16.08
CA ARG A 188 5.61 -3.24 -17.51
C ARG A 188 4.38 -2.55 -18.11
N ALA A 189 3.18 -2.97 -17.73
CA ALA A 189 1.94 -2.33 -18.16
C ALA A 189 1.78 -0.93 -17.54
N LYS A 190 2.14 -0.76 -16.25
CA LYS A 190 2.13 0.55 -15.59
C LYS A 190 3.14 1.53 -16.18
N ALA A 191 4.30 1.06 -16.60
CA ALA A 191 5.28 1.88 -17.30
C ALA A 191 4.71 2.50 -18.59
N LEU A 192 3.88 1.77 -19.34
CA LEU A 192 3.22 2.31 -20.54
C LEU A 192 2.24 3.46 -20.22
N GLU A 193 1.48 3.37 -19.12
CA GLU A 193 0.61 4.46 -18.66
C GLU A 193 1.44 5.72 -18.32
N VAL A 194 2.61 5.52 -17.71
CA VAL A 194 3.53 6.60 -17.34
C VAL A 194 4.16 7.21 -18.59
N ILE A 195 4.54 6.39 -19.57
CA ILE A 195 5.08 6.86 -20.86
C ILE A 195 4.06 7.75 -21.56
N GLN A 196 2.78 7.36 -21.60
CA GLN A 196 1.74 8.21 -22.20
C GLN A 196 1.64 9.56 -21.48
N HIS A 197 1.75 9.57 -20.15
CA HIS A 197 1.78 10.82 -19.39
C HIS A 197 3.00 11.69 -19.71
N LEU A 198 4.19 11.09 -19.86
CA LEU A 198 5.39 11.83 -20.26
C LEU A 198 5.23 12.42 -21.67
N LYS A 199 4.65 11.65 -22.60
CA LYS A 199 4.35 12.14 -23.96
C LYS A 199 3.45 13.37 -23.93
N ASP A 200 2.33 13.30 -23.21
CA ASP A 200 1.36 14.38 -23.14
C ASP A 200 1.93 15.61 -22.44
N LYS A 201 2.82 15.42 -21.46
CA LYS A 201 3.36 16.49 -20.61
C LYS A 201 4.60 17.17 -21.18
N TYR A 202 5.51 16.42 -21.78
CA TYR A 202 6.85 16.91 -22.18
C TYR A 202 7.09 16.83 -23.69
N HIS A 203 6.22 16.17 -24.46
CA HIS A 203 6.40 15.96 -25.90
C HIS A 203 5.16 16.30 -26.73
N ASP A 204 4.25 17.12 -26.19
CA ASP A 204 3.01 17.54 -26.86
C ASP A 204 2.16 16.38 -27.43
N GLY A 205 2.26 15.20 -26.81
CA GLY A 205 1.60 13.96 -27.24
C GLY A 205 2.27 13.24 -28.41
N THR A 206 3.28 13.83 -29.04
CA THR A 206 3.94 13.33 -30.25
C THR A 206 5.38 12.92 -29.95
N CYS A 207 5.59 11.67 -29.54
CA CYS A 207 6.92 11.08 -29.37
C CYS A 207 6.88 9.58 -29.67
N ASP A 208 7.94 9.09 -30.32
CA ASP A 208 8.08 7.68 -30.64
C ASP A 208 8.31 6.87 -29.36
N VAL A 209 7.83 5.62 -29.33
CA VAL A 209 8.00 4.73 -28.18
C VAL A 209 8.58 3.41 -28.65
N ALA A 210 9.62 2.93 -27.96
CA ALA A 210 10.21 1.62 -28.17
C ALA A 210 10.23 0.81 -26.89
N ILE A 211 9.98 -0.50 -27.00
CA ILE A 211 10.04 -1.45 -25.89
C ILE A 211 11.26 -2.33 -26.09
N ILE A 212 12.18 -2.32 -25.13
CA ILE A 212 13.42 -3.06 -25.15
C ILE A 212 13.33 -4.13 -24.07
N ASP A 213 13.33 -5.39 -24.46
CA ASP A 213 13.38 -6.52 -23.52
C ASP A 213 14.82 -6.94 -23.27
N ASP A 214 15.20 -7.01 -22.00
CA ASP A 214 16.49 -7.49 -21.57
C ASP A 214 16.75 -8.95 -21.99
N GLY A 215 17.99 -9.24 -22.38
CA GLY A 215 18.40 -10.54 -22.94
C GLY A 215 17.87 -10.85 -24.33
N LYS A 216 16.89 -10.10 -24.84
CA LYS A 216 16.44 -10.19 -26.23
C LYS A 216 17.23 -9.22 -27.09
N LEU A 217 18.37 -9.68 -27.58
CA LEU A 217 19.06 -9.07 -28.71
C LEU A 217 18.28 -9.38 -29.99
N GLN A 218 17.01 -8.95 -30.07
CA GLN A 218 16.34 -8.91 -31.35
C GLN A 218 17.13 -7.94 -32.24
N ALA A 219 17.33 -8.29 -33.51
CA ALA A 219 17.97 -7.46 -34.54
C ALA A 219 17.09 -6.24 -34.91
N GLU A 220 16.48 -5.62 -33.91
CA GLU A 220 15.56 -4.51 -34.01
C GLU A 220 16.37 -3.21 -33.85
N SER A 221 16.20 -2.28 -34.79
CA SER A 221 16.91 -0.98 -34.83
C SER A 221 16.86 -0.27 -33.47
N ASP A 222 15.71 -0.32 -32.82
CA ASP A 222 15.42 0.35 -31.56
C ASP A 222 16.31 -0.12 -30.40
N SER A 223 16.63 -1.42 -30.35
CA SER A 223 17.54 -1.98 -29.32
C SER A 223 18.95 -1.45 -29.53
N GLY A 224 19.42 -1.40 -30.79
CA GLY A 224 20.71 -0.83 -31.15
C GLY A 224 20.81 0.65 -30.77
N GLU A 225 19.81 1.45 -31.13
CA GLU A 225 19.69 2.87 -30.77
C GLU A 225 19.75 3.08 -29.25
N PHE A 226 18.96 2.31 -28.49
CA PHE A 226 18.94 2.36 -27.03
C PHE A 226 20.34 2.13 -26.45
N TRP A 227 21.04 1.08 -26.87
CA TRP A 227 22.37 0.78 -26.34
C TRP A 227 23.42 1.81 -26.74
N VAL A 228 23.33 2.40 -27.94
CA VAL A 228 24.21 3.50 -28.36
C VAL A 228 24.10 4.70 -27.42
N LEU A 229 22.91 5.02 -26.90
CA LEU A 229 22.72 6.09 -25.91
C LEU A 229 23.53 5.86 -24.62
N PHE A 230 23.82 4.61 -24.28
CA PHE A 230 24.69 4.24 -23.14
C PHE A 230 26.17 4.02 -23.52
N GLY A 231 26.56 4.32 -24.77
CA GLY A 231 27.92 4.09 -25.28
C GLY A 231 28.15 2.66 -25.81
N GLY A 232 27.10 1.96 -26.22
CA GLY A 232 27.12 0.62 -26.80
C GLY A 232 26.64 -0.47 -25.84
N PHE A 233 26.42 -1.67 -26.39
CA PHE A 233 26.02 -2.84 -25.60
C PHE A 233 27.17 -3.27 -24.69
N ALA A 234 26.87 -3.41 -23.39
CA ALA A 234 27.76 -4.01 -22.41
C ALA A 234 26.91 -4.67 -21.31
N PRO A 235 27.44 -5.67 -20.58
CA PRO A 235 26.72 -6.31 -19.50
C PRO A 235 26.20 -5.31 -18.46
N ILE A 236 24.96 -5.52 -18.03
CA ILE A 236 24.35 -4.77 -16.93
C ILE A 236 24.76 -5.42 -15.60
N GLY A 237 24.90 -4.60 -14.56
CA GLY A 237 25.22 -5.07 -13.22
C GLY A 237 24.04 -5.75 -12.51
N LYS A 238 24.35 -6.46 -11.43
CA LYS A 238 23.31 -6.88 -10.47
C LYS A 238 22.69 -5.64 -9.83
N LYS A 239 21.40 -5.73 -9.49
CA LYS A 239 20.71 -4.68 -8.73
C LYS A 239 21.48 -4.36 -7.46
N VAL A 240 21.78 -3.07 -7.27
CA VAL A 240 22.30 -2.56 -6.00
C VAL A 240 21.11 -2.41 -5.07
N PHE A 241 21.12 -3.14 -3.95
CA PHE A 241 20.08 -3.00 -2.94
C PHE A 241 20.18 -1.62 -2.27
N THR A 242 19.08 -0.89 -2.27
CA THR A 242 18.95 0.43 -1.64
C THR A 242 17.95 0.38 -0.48
N GLU A 243 17.82 1.47 0.28
CA GLU A 243 16.80 1.58 1.34
C GLU A 243 15.38 1.31 0.80
N ASP A 244 15.10 1.68 -0.46
CA ASP A 244 13.84 1.43 -1.17
C ASP A 244 13.54 -0.06 -1.43
N ASP A 245 14.54 -0.93 -1.32
CA ASP A 245 14.40 -2.37 -1.54
C ASP A 245 14.32 -3.16 -0.23
N LEU A 246 14.38 -2.48 0.92
CA LEU A 246 14.26 -3.12 2.23
C LEU A 246 12.84 -3.65 2.41
N VAL A 247 12.75 -4.96 2.64
CA VAL A 247 11.52 -5.57 3.16
C VAL A 247 11.52 -5.32 4.66
N LEU A 248 10.61 -4.48 5.13
CA LEU A 248 10.46 -4.24 6.56
C LEU A 248 9.95 -5.51 7.23
N GLU A 249 10.72 -6.05 8.17
CA GLU A 249 10.33 -7.24 8.92
C GLU A 249 9.17 -6.90 9.88
N THR A 250 8.19 -7.80 9.96
CA THR A 250 7.13 -7.73 10.95
C THR A 250 7.73 -8.04 12.32
N ALA A 251 7.79 -7.03 13.19
CA ALA A 251 8.22 -7.19 14.57
C ALA A 251 7.01 -7.47 15.49
N PRO A 252 7.21 -8.06 16.68
CA PRO A 252 6.16 -8.11 17.70
C PRO A 252 5.64 -6.71 17.99
N VAL A 253 4.32 -6.57 18.08
CA VAL A 253 3.67 -5.27 18.26
C VAL A 253 3.93 -4.77 19.67
N LYS A 254 4.53 -3.57 19.79
CA LYS A 254 4.73 -2.89 21.08
C LYS A 254 3.83 -1.68 21.19
N ILE A 255 3.32 -1.42 22.38
CA ILE A 255 2.48 -0.25 22.64
C ILE A 255 3.10 0.65 23.71
N TYR A 256 3.16 1.94 23.39
CA TYR A 256 3.69 2.98 24.26
C TYR A 256 2.59 4.00 24.56
N SER A 257 2.44 4.42 25.81
CA SER A 257 1.65 5.61 26.13
C SER A 257 2.47 6.87 25.89
N ILE A 258 1.82 7.94 25.43
CA ILE A 258 2.43 9.24 25.18
C ILE A 258 1.92 10.23 26.22
N ASN A 259 2.81 10.72 27.08
CA ASN A 259 2.50 11.71 28.10
C ASN A 259 3.39 12.94 27.91
N GLY A 260 2.81 14.06 27.46
CA GLY A 260 3.56 15.29 27.22
C GLY A 260 4.71 15.13 26.21
N GLY A 261 4.55 14.23 25.23
CA GLY A 261 5.56 13.91 24.22
C GLY A 261 6.57 12.82 24.63
N GLN A 262 6.55 12.33 25.87
CA GLN A 262 7.42 11.24 26.31
C GLN A 262 6.73 9.89 26.13
N LEU A 263 7.48 8.92 25.60
CA LEU A 263 7.03 7.55 25.39
C LEU A 263 7.34 6.68 26.61
N LYS A 264 6.33 5.93 27.04
CA LYS A 264 6.47 4.91 28.09
C LYS A 264 5.91 3.59 27.56
N LEU A 265 6.75 2.54 27.54
CA LEU A 265 6.31 1.20 27.15
C LEU A 265 5.26 0.70 28.14
N GLU A 266 4.12 0.24 27.63
CA GLU A 266 3.05 -0.35 28.43
C GLU A 266 3.07 -1.88 28.32
N GLU A 267 2.98 -2.45 27.11
CA GLU A 267 2.88 -3.90 26.89
C GLU A 267 3.55 -4.35 25.57
N ASP A 268 4.01 -5.60 25.52
CA ASP A 268 4.56 -6.27 24.32
C ASP A 268 3.49 -7.04 23.51
N ASN A 269 2.21 -6.94 23.89
CA ASN A 269 1.07 -7.49 23.15
C ASN A 269 -0.23 -6.71 23.50
N PRO A 270 -0.64 -5.73 22.68
CA PRO A 270 -1.65 -4.76 23.09
C PRO A 270 -3.07 -5.31 23.10
N SER A 271 -3.81 -5.04 24.17
CA SER A 271 -5.27 -5.20 24.18
C SER A 271 -5.98 -3.87 23.89
N LYS A 272 -7.15 -3.93 23.24
CA LYS A 272 -7.98 -2.72 22.99
C LYS A 272 -8.39 -2.00 24.29
N ALA A 273 -8.42 -2.72 25.42
CA ALA A 273 -8.79 -2.18 26.72
C ALA A 273 -7.77 -1.15 27.26
N LEU A 274 -6.52 -1.22 26.80
CA LEU A 274 -5.46 -0.28 27.17
C LEU A 274 -5.73 1.15 26.65
N LEU A 275 -6.44 1.28 25.53
CA LEU A 275 -6.61 2.56 24.83
C LEU A 275 -7.63 3.47 25.53
N GLU A 276 -7.13 4.35 26.40
CA GLU A 276 -7.93 5.33 27.13
C GLU A 276 -8.32 6.54 26.26
N ASN A 277 -9.59 6.96 26.34
CA ASN A 277 -10.15 7.99 25.45
C ASN A 277 -9.58 9.41 25.62
N ASN A 278 -8.77 9.64 26.65
CA ASN A 278 -8.14 10.92 27.00
C ASN A 278 -6.61 10.89 26.86
N LYS A 279 -6.04 9.83 26.27
CA LYS A 279 -4.59 9.67 26.08
C LYS A 279 -4.25 9.41 24.61
N CYS A 280 -2.96 9.52 24.30
CA CYS A 280 -2.39 9.14 23.02
C CYS A 280 -1.45 7.94 23.23
N TYR A 281 -1.38 7.06 22.24
CA TYR A 281 -0.54 5.86 22.26
C TYR A 281 0.20 5.73 20.93
N LEU A 282 1.40 5.17 20.97
CA LEU A 282 2.17 4.75 19.80
C LEU A 282 2.18 3.22 19.74
N LEU A 283 1.75 2.65 18.62
CA LEU A 283 1.93 1.23 18.32
C LEU A 283 3.05 1.08 17.31
N ASP A 284 4.05 0.27 17.67
CA ASP A 284 5.17 -0.09 16.83
C ASP A 284 4.98 -1.51 16.30
N CYS A 285 4.65 -1.62 15.02
CA CYS A 285 4.41 -2.89 14.32
C CYS A 285 5.61 -3.30 13.45
N GLY A 286 6.79 -2.71 13.69
CA GLY A 286 8.00 -2.92 12.88
C GLY A 286 7.98 -2.11 11.59
N ALA A 287 7.17 -2.54 10.62
CA ALA A 287 7.09 -1.91 9.29
C ALA A 287 6.24 -0.64 9.24
N GLU A 288 5.23 -0.58 10.10
CA GLU A 288 4.29 0.53 10.21
C GLU A 288 4.21 0.95 11.68
N ILE A 289 4.12 2.26 11.91
CA ILE A 289 3.89 2.84 13.23
C ILE A 289 2.52 3.50 13.19
N PHE A 290 1.72 3.24 14.22
CA PHE A 290 0.46 3.93 14.41
C PHE A 290 0.51 4.86 15.61
N VAL A 291 -0.10 6.03 15.47
CA VAL A 291 -0.40 6.90 16.61
C VAL A 291 -1.90 6.84 16.84
N TRP A 292 -2.34 6.24 17.94
CA TRP A 292 -3.74 6.24 18.32
C TRP A 292 -4.02 7.41 19.26
N VAL A 293 -5.07 8.16 18.95
CA VAL A 293 -5.45 9.38 19.68
C VAL A 293 -6.85 9.20 20.27
N GLY A 294 -6.93 9.32 21.61
CA GLY A 294 -8.20 9.33 22.32
C GLY A 294 -9.06 10.54 21.94
N ARG A 295 -10.37 10.37 21.81
CA ARG A 295 -11.28 11.42 21.30
C ARG A 295 -11.32 12.69 22.18
N VAL A 296 -11.02 12.56 23.47
CA VAL A 296 -11.11 13.64 24.48
C VAL A 296 -9.79 14.40 24.65
N THR A 297 -8.72 13.97 23.98
CA THR A 297 -7.40 14.64 23.99
C THR A 297 -7.47 16.06 23.42
N GLN A 298 -6.65 16.97 23.95
CA GLN A 298 -6.57 18.34 23.45
C GLN A 298 -5.68 18.41 22.20
N VAL A 299 -5.84 19.46 21.39
CA VAL A 299 -5.05 19.65 20.16
C VAL A 299 -3.55 19.66 20.46
N ASP A 300 -3.13 20.25 21.58
CA ASP A 300 -1.72 20.30 21.98
C ASP A 300 -1.16 18.90 22.32
N ASP A 301 -1.96 18.02 22.93
CA ASP A 301 -1.58 16.62 23.19
C ASP A 301 -1.40 15.85 21.88
N ARG A 302 -2.27 16.10 20.89
CA ARG A 302 -2.21 15.48 19.55
C ARG A 302 -0.97 15.93 18.78
N LYS A 303 -0.63 17.22 18.86
CA LYS A 303 0.61 17.76 18.29
C LYS A 303 1.84 17.13 18.94
N ALA A 304 1.85 17.01 20.27
CA ALA A 304 2.92 16.35 21.00
C ALA A 304 3.04 14.86 20.63
N ALA A 305 1.92 14.17 20.41
CA ALA A 305 1.92 12.76 19.98
C ALA A 305 2.48 12.56 18.57
N SER A 306 2.08 13.43 17.62
CA SER A 306 2.64 13.43 16.26
C SER A 306 4.15 13.66 16.30
N LYS A 307 4.62 14.62 17.11
CA LYS A 307 6.06 14.87 17.29
C LYS A 307 6.79 13.69 17.93
N ALA A 308 6.22 13.07 18.97
CA ALA A 308 6.81 11.91 19.63
C ALA A 308 7.00 10.72 18.68
N ALA A 309 6.11 10.53 17.69
CA ALA A 309 6.25 9.48 16.69
C ALA A 309 7.41 9.74 15.71
N GLU A 310 7.61 10.99 15.29
CA GLU A 310 8.78 11.38 14.47
C GLU A 310 10.09 11.17 15.25
N ASP A 311 10.13 11.60 16.51
CA ASP A 311 11.30 11.46 17.35
C ASP A 311 11.61 9.98 17.63
N PHE A 312 10.58 9.14 17.82
CA PHE A 312 10.76 7.69 17.98
C PHE A 312 11.43 7.01 16.78
N ILE A 313 11.07 7.39 15.54
CA ILE A 313 11.70 6.85 14.33
C ILE A 313 13.21 7.18 14.34
N ILE A 314 13.55 8.41 14.70
CA ILE A 314 14.95 8.86 14.77
C ILE A 314 15.70 8.12 15.88
N ASP A 315 15.14 8.10 17.10
CA ASP A 315 15.77 7.54 18.29
C ASP A 315 15.96 6.02 18.21
N GLN A 316 15.02 5.31 17.59
CA GLN A 316 15.10 3.86 17.38
C GLN A 316 15.83 3.49 16.07
N ASN A 317 16.38 4.48 15.35
CA ASN A 317 17.05 4.30 14.06
C ASN A 317 16.21 3.47 13.09
N ARG A 318 14.91 3.75 13.04
CA ARG A 318 13.98 3.08 12.13
C ARG A 318 14.27 3.48 10.68
N PRO A 319 14.07 2.58 9.70
CA PRO A 319 14.21 2.93 8.30
C PRO A 319 13.34 4.14 7.93
N LYS A 320 13.84 5.05 7.09
CA LYS A 320 13.11 6.26 6.69
C LYS A 320 11.75 5.96 6.06
N MET A 321 11.64 4.81 5.40
CA MET A 321 10.42 4.32 4.76
C MET A 321 9.34 3.84 5.74
N THR A 322 9.61 3.78 7.04
CA THR A 322 8.61 3.42 8.05
C THR A 322 7.43 4.39 7.98
N CYS A 323 6.25 3.84 7.69
CA CYS A 323 5.03 4.61 7.55
C CYS A 323 4.51 5.02 8.93
N ILE A 324 4.02 6.26 9.05
CA ILE A 324 3.29 6.71 10.25
C ILE A 324 1.84 7.01 9.86
N THR A 325 0.93 6.32 10.55
CA THR A 325 -0.51 6.52 10.40
C THR A 325 -1.11 6.92 11.75
N GLN A 326 -1.64 8.15 11.86
CA GLN A 326 -2.37 8.59 13.04
C GLN A 326 -3.87 8.33 12.87
N VAL A 327 -4.45 7.65 13.85
CA VAL A 327 -5.88 7.32 13.90
C VAL A 327 -6.51 7.90 15.17
N ILE A 328 -7.76 8.32 15.05
CA ILE A 328 -8.55 8.82 16.19
C ILE A 328 -9.59 7.80 16.62
N GLN A 329 -9.86 7.76 17.92
CA GLN A 329 -10.81 6.82 18.51
C GLN A 329 -12.18 6.81 17.81
N GLY A 330 -12.57 5.61 17.36
CA GLY A 330 -13.81 5.34 16.62
C GLY A 330 -13.69 5.51 15.10
N TYR A 331 -12.53 5.94 14.60
CA TYR A 331 -12.21 6.02 13.17
C TYR A 331 -10.95 5.21 12.83
N GLU A 332 -10.67 4.16 13.61
CA GLU A 332 -9.50 3.31 13.40
C GLU A 332 -9.62 2.52 12.09
N THR A 333 -8.51 2.46 11.35
CA THR A 333 -8.40 1.71 10.10
C THR A 333 -8.41 0.20 10.35
N GLN A 334 -8.69 -0.58 9.30
CA GLN A 334 -8.59 -2.04 9.40
C GLN A 334 -7.15 -2.49 9.66
N SER A 335 -6.15 -1.81 9.08
CA SER A 335 -4.73 -2.10 9.31
C SER A 335 -4.32 -1.89 10.76
N PHE A 336 -4.86 -0.86 11.43
CA PHE A 336 -4.64 -0.65 12.86
C PHE A 336 -5.25 -1.79 13.68
N LYS A 337 -6.52 -2.11 13.43
CA LYS A 337 -7.28 -3.11 14.20
C LYS A 337 -6.70 -4.52 14.11
N SER A 338 -6.08 -4.88 12.97
CA SER A 338 -5.46 -6.20 12.79
C SER A 338 -4.21 -6.43 13.65
N ASN A 339 -3.67 -5.41 14.31
CA ASN A 339 -2.53 -5.54 15.22
C ASN A 339 -2.94 -5.95 16.65
N PHE A 340 -4.24 -6.16 16.90
CA PHE A 340 -4.78 -6.58 18.19
C PHE A 340 -5.33 -8.00 18.06
N GLU A 341 -5.13 -8.84 19.08
CA GLU A 341 -5.64 -10.23 19.09
C GLU A 341 -7.16 -10.29 18.91
N SER A 342 -7.87 -9.36 19.56
CA SER A 342 -9.31 -9.22 19.39
C SER A 342 -9.69 -7.74 19.37
N TRP A 343 -10.48 -7.38 18.36
CA TRP A 343 -11.09 -6.07 18.27
C TRP A 343 -12.60 -6.22 18.42
N PRO A 344 -13.24 -5.65 19.45
CA PRO A 344 -14.68 -5.78 19.63
C PRO A 344 -15.43 -5.28 18.40
N VAL A 345 -16.20 -6.17 17.77
CA VAL A 345 -17.16 -5.80 16.74
C VAL A 345 -18.28 -5.06 17.47
N GLY A 346 -18.34 -3.73 17.32
CA GLY A 346 -19.28 -2.91 18.08
C GLY A 346 -20.73 -3.34 17.83
N THR A 347 -21.39 -3.88 18.85
CA THR A 347 -22.84 -3.98 18.94
C THR A 347 -23.37 -2.70 19.60
N GLY A 348 -23.66 -1.67 18.80
CA GLY A 348 -24.16 -0.41 19.34
C GLY A 348 -24.60 0.58 18.26
N THR A 349 -25.81 1.09 18.41
CA THR A 349 -26.50 2.09 17.58
C THR A 349 -25.79 3.45 17.53
N GLY A 350 -24.64 3.51 16.87
CA GLY A 350 -23.91 4.74 16.62
C GLY A 350 -23.06 4.57 15.37
N THR A 351 -23.38 5.38 14.35
CA THR A 351 -22.67 5.58 13.08
C THR A 351 -21.15 5.35 13.16
N GLY A 352 -20.71 4.14 12.87
CA GLY A 352 -19.31 3.73 12.76
C GLY A 352 -19.12 2.98 11.44
N THR A 353 -18.36 3.58 10.55
CA THR A 353 -18.07 3.13 9.18
C THR A 353 -17.31 1.80 9.16
N SER A 354 -17.97 0.75 8.67
CA SER A 354 -17.31 -0.45 8.15
C SER A 354 -16.67 -0.13 6.80
N SER A 355 -15.37 0.12 6.78
CA SER A 355 -14.58 0.26 5.54
C SER A 355 -14.45 -1.05 4.74
N GLY A 356 -14.94 -2.17 5.26
CA GLY A 356 -14.98 -3.46 4.55
C GLY A 356 -15.98 -3.49 3.37
N ASP A 357 -17.03 -2.69 3.41
CA ASP A 357 -18.08 -2.70 2.38
C ASP A 357 -17.62 -2.05 1.06
N GLU A 358 -16.67 -1.10 1.12
CA GLU A 358 -16.21 -0.38 -0.07
C GLU A 358 -15.22 -1.22 -0.90
N ALA A 359 -14.45 -2.10 -0.26
CA ALA A 359 -13.62 -3.11 -0.94
C ALA A 359 -14.49 -4.15 -1.66
N ARG A 360 -15.54 -4.66 -1.00
CA ARG A 360 -16.53 -5.54 -1.63
C ARG A 360 -17.31 -4.85 -2.76
N GLY A 361 -17.64 -3.56 -2.59
CA GLY A 361 -18.35 -2.77 -3.59
C GLY A 361 -17.56 -2.55 -4.88
N LYS A 362 -16.24 -2.38 -4.79
CA LYS A 362 -15.34 -2.25 -5.95
C LYS A 362 -15.19 -3.59 -6.70
N VAL A 363 -15.14 -4.71 -5.98
CA VAL A 363 -15.14 -6.07 -6.56
C VAL A 363 -16.47 -6.36 -7.29
N ALA A 364 -17.61 -5.98 -6.69
CA ALA A 364 -18.92 -6.13 -7.31
C ALA A 364 -19.12 -5.24 -8.55
N ALA A 365 -18.54 -4.04 -8.58
CA ALA A 365 -18.59 -3.14 -9.72
C ALA A 365 -17.74 -3.61 -10.91
N LEU A 366 -16.58 -4.24 -10.63
CA LEU A 366 -15.71 -4.86 -11.63
C LEU A 366 -16.38 -6.05 -12.33
N LEU A 367 -17.18 -6.85 -11.62
CA LEU A 367 -17.92 -7.98 -12.20
C LEU A 367 -19.07 -7.54 -13.11
N LYS A 368 -19.65 -6.35 -12.89
CA LYS A 368 -20.67 -5.77 -13.79
C LYS A 368 -20.10 -5.24 -15.10
N GLN A 369 -18.83 -4.84 -15.14
CA GLN A 369 -18.17 -4.35 -16.36
C GLN A 369 -17.82 -5.46 -17.37
N GLN A 370 -17.99 -6.74 -17.02
CA GLN A 370 -17.73 -7.89 -17.91
C GLN A 370 -18.97 -8.39 -18.69
N GLY A 371 -20.07 -7.63 -18.72
CA GLY A 371 -21.12 -7.81 -19.73
C GLY A 371 -21.98 -9.07 -19.57
N VAL A 372 -22.58 -9.28 -18.40
CA VAL A 372 -23.69 -10.24 -18.24
C VAL A 372 -25.00 -9.47 -18.23
N ASP A 373 -25.76 -9.59 -19.31
CA ASP A 373 -27.10 -9.02 -19.47
C ASP A 373 -28.16 -9.97 -18.89
N VAL A 374 -29.03 -9.48 -17.99
CA VAL A 374 -30.17 -10.25 -17.48
C VAL A 374 -31.40 -9.35 -17.37
N LYS A 375 -32.31 -9.49 -18.35
CA LYS A 375 -33.70 -9.04 -18.23
C LYS A 375 -34.55 -10.14 -17.57
N GLY A 376 -35.34 -9.76 -16.56
CA GLY A 376 -36.46 -10.55 -16.02
C GLY A 376 -36.41 -10.77 -14.50
N ALA A 377 -37.24 -10.04 -13.75
CA ALA A 377 -37.43 -10.08 -12.29
C ALA A 377 -38.01 -11.44 -11.77
N PRO A 378 -38.08 -11.77 -10.45
CA PRO A 378 -38.12 -10.86 -9.30
C PRO A 378 -37.33 -11.21 -8.01
N LYS A 379 -37.10 -10.13 -7.24
CA LYS A 379 -36.94 -9.98 -5.78
C LYS A 379 -36.24 -11.10 -4.97
N GLY A 380 -35.04 -10.75 -4.50
CA GLY A 380 -34.58 -11.06 -3.15
C GLY A 380 -33.77 -12.33 -3.01
N SER A 381 -32.46 -12.24 -3.21
CA SER A 381 -31.50 -13.11 -2.53
C SER A 381 -30.25 -12.28 -2.24
N LEU A 382 -30.01 -12.06 -0.94
CA LEU A 382 -28.76 -11.53 -0.42
C LEU A 382 -27.69 -12.61 -0.64
N VAL A 383 -26.70 -12.35 -1.48
CA VAL A 383 -25.47 -13.14 -1.44
C VAL A 383 -24.71 -12.68 -0.21
N SER A 384 -25.01 -13.34 0.92
CA SER A 384 -24.07 -13.43 2.02
C SER A 384 -22.78 -14.04 1.46
N GLU A 385 -21.62 -13.56 1.90
CA GLU A 385 -20.45 -14.43 1.93
C GLU A 385 -20.78 -15.56 2.90
N GLU A 386 -21.48 -16.58 2.41
CA GLU A 386 -21.41 -17.89 3.02
C GLU A 386 -19.97 -18.37 2.80
N ILE A 387 -19.34 -18.77 3.90
CA ILE A 387 -18.40 -19.89 3.95
C ILE A 387 -18.73 -20.82 2.76
N PRO A 388 -17.76 -21.25 1.93
CA PRO A 388 -18.05 -22.14 0.80
C PRO A 388 -19.06 -23.18 1.29
N PRO A 389 -20.29 -23.23 0.72
CA PRO A 389 -21.31 -24.11 1.26
C PRO A 389 -20.65 -25.48 1.35
N LEU A 390 -20.71 -26.11 2.53
CA LEU A 390 -20.32 -27.51 2.67
C LEU A 390 -20.95 -28.22 1.49
N ILE A 391 -20.12 -28.66 0.54
CA ILE A 391 -20.55 -28.98 -0.82
C ILE A 391 -21.26 -30.34 -0.71
N GLU A 392 -22.55 -30.30 -0.39
CA GLU A 392 -23.37 -31.49 -0.28
C GLU A 392 -23.62 -32.06 -1.68
N GLY A 393 -22.91 -33.15 -2.00
CA GLY A 393 -23.31 -34.07 -3.06
C GLY A 393 -22.24 -34.32 -4.12
N ASN A 394 -21.71 -35.54 -4.10
CA ASN A 394 -20.70 -36.11 -5.02
C ASN A 394 -19.26 -35.63 -4.82
N GLU A 395 -18.81 -35.57 -3.57
CA GLU A 395 -17.39 -35.41 -3.23
C GLU A 395 -16.68 -36.77 -3.14
N LYS A 396 -15.50 -36.88 -3.76
CA LYS A 396 -14.53 -37.94 -3.43
C LYS A 396 -13.48 -37.32 -2.52
N LEU A 397 -13.45 -37.77 -1.27
CA LEU A 397 -12.45 -37.37 -0.28
C LEU A 397 -11.39 -38.45 -0.16
N GLU A 398 -10.13 -38.06 -0.35
CA GLU A 398 -8.97 -38.91 -0.10
C GLU A 398 -8.09 -38.23 0.95
N VAL A 399 -7.83 -38.95 2.05
CA VAL A 399 -7.04 -38.44 3.18
C VAL A 399 -5.82 -39.33 3.37
N TRP A 400 -4.65 -38.72 3.55
CA TRP A 400 -3.40 -39.43 3.84
C TRP A 400 -2.79 -38.91 5.13
N LEU A 401 -2.37 -39.82 6.01
CA LEU A 401 -1.48 -39.54 7.14
C LEU A 401 -0.04 -39.45 6.63
N ILE A 402 0.67 -38.42 7.10
CA ILE A 402 2.06 -38.16 6.74
C ILE A 402 2.97 -38.62 7.88
N ASN A 403 3.72 -39.69 7.63
CA ASN A 403 4.71 -40.23 8.55
C ASN A 403 6.11 -40.13 7.91
N GLY A 404 6.84 -39.06 8.23
CA GLY A 404 8.12 -38.76 7.60
C GLY A 404 7.94 -38.44 6.10
N SER A 405 8.54 -39.24 5.22
CA SER A 405 8.37 -39.13 3.76
C SER A 405 7.23 -40.01 3.20
N ALA A 406 6.61 -40.86 4.03
CA ALA A 406 5.57 -41.77 3.59
C ALA A 406 4.17 -41.13 3.70
N LYS A 407 3.34 -41.37 2.68
CA LYS A 407 1.91 -41.01 2.66
C LYS A 407 1.09 -42.29 2.83
N THR A 408 0.41 -42.44 3.96
CA THR A 408 -0.43 -43.62 4.25
C THR A 408 -1.91 -43.26 4.07
N PRO A 409 -2.66 -43.90 3.16
CA PRO A 409 -4.08 -43.59 2.99
C PRO A 409 -4.87 -43.97 4.24
N ILE A 410 -5.78 -43.08 4.64
CA ILE A 410 -6.70 -43.30 5.75
C ILE A 410 -7.95 -44.02 5.23
N PRO A 411 -8.40 -45.11 5.89
CA PRO A 411 -9.66 -45.77 5.54
C PRO A 411 -10.85 -44.81 5.64
N ASN A 412 -11.85 -44.99 4.77
CA ASN A 412 -13.03 -44.10 4.72
C ASN A 412 -13.77 -44.00 6.06
N GLU A 413 -13.71 -45.04 6.90
CA GLU A 413 -14.34 -45.11 8.23
C GLU A 413 -13.62 -44.25 9.29
N GLU A 414 -12.39 -43.83 9.00
CA GLU A 414 -11.55 -43.00 9.87
C GLU A 414 -11.43 -41.55 9.37
N ILE A 415 -11.88 -41.27 8.15
CA ILE A 415 -11.96 -39.90 7.62
C ILE A 415 -12.85 -39.05 8.55
N GLY A 416 -12.29 -37.94 9.03
CA GLY A 416 -12.91 -37.07 10.03
C GLY A 416 -12.29 -37.17 11.44
N LYS A 417 -11.42 -38.15 11.69
CA LYS A 417 -10.63 -38.25 12.93
C LYS A 417 -9.21 -37.76 12.68
N PHE A 418 -8.88 -36.58 13.20
CA PHE A 418 -7.55 -35.98 13.10
C PHE A 418 -6.89 -35.94 14.48
N TYR A 419 -5.65 -36.45 14.59
CA TYR A 419 -4.91 -36.50 15.84
C TYR A 419 -3.89 -35.36 15.92
N SER A 420 -3.84 -34.66 17.05
CA SER A 420 -2.99 -33.46 17.20
C SER A 420 -1.49 -33.71 17.06
N GLY A 421 -1.03 -34.96 17.17
CA GLY A 421 0.38 -35.35 16.97
C GLY A 421 0.77 -35.61 15.51
N ASP A 422 -0.18 -35.56 14.58
CA ASP A 422 0.00 -36.05 13.21
C ASP A 422 -0.18 -34.93 12.17
N CYS A 423 0.23 -35.19 10.93
CA CYS A 423 -0.03 -34.34 9.78
C CYS A 423 -0.82 -35.11 8.72
N TYR A 424 -1.78 -34.46 8.07
CA TYR A 424 -2.59 -35.09 7.04
C TYR A 424 -2.66 -34.23 5.79
N ILE A 425 -2.81 -34.90 4.64
CA ILE A 425 -3.18 -34.27 3.37
C ILE A 425 -4.60 -34.72 3.04
N VAL A 426 -5.45 -33.77 2.68
CA VAL A 426 -6.83 -34.00 2.27
C VAL A 426 -6.99 -33.52 0.84
N LEU A 427 -7.34 -34.41 -0.07
CA LEU A 427 -7.77 -34.08 -1.43
C LEU A 427 -9.27 -34.25 -1.51
N CYS A 428 -9.98 -33.16 -1.75
CA CYS A 428 -11.39 -33.17 -2.10
C CYS A 428 -11.53 -32.99 -3.61
N THR A 429 -12.19 -33.93 -4.27
CA THR A 429 -12.61 -33.80 -5.67
C THR A 429 -14.10 -33.50 -5.69
N TYR A 430 -14.48 -32.38 -6.31
CA TYR A 430 -15.87 -31.97 -6.44
C TYR A 430 -16.19 -31.63 -7.90
N ARG A 431 -17.47 -31.74 -8.28
CA ARG A 431 -17.94 -31.41 -9.63
C ARG A 431 -18.62 -30.05 -9.63
N ALA A 432 -17.93 -29.05 -10.17
CA ALA A 432 -18.51 -27.74 -10.43
C ALA A 432 -19.18 -27.74 -11.82
N GLY A 433 -20.51 -27.93 -11.85
CA GLY A 433 -21.30 -27.95 -13.08
C GLY A 433 -21.13 -29.21 -13.94
N GLU A 434 -21.64 -29.19 -15.18
CA GLU A 434 -21.86 -30.43 -15.96
C GLU A 434 -20.60 -31.08 -16.57
N LYS A 435 -19.41 -30.47 -16.55
CA LYS A 435 -18.25 -31.03 -17.28
C LYS A 435 -16.83 -30.83 -16.69
N LYS A 436 -16.65 -30.32 -15.47
CA LYS A 436 -15.30 -30.14 -14.91
C LYS A 436 -15.20 -30.65 -13.48
N GLU A 437 -14.29 -31.59 -13.28
CA GLU A 437 -13.83 -31.99 -11.94
C GLU A 437 -12.83 -30.93 -11.46
N GLU A 438 -13.07 -30.39 -10.28
CA GLU A 438 -12.21 -29.44 -9.60
C GLU A 438 -11.67 -30.10 -8.33
N TYR A 439 -10.48 -29.67 -7.90
CA TYR A 439 -9.74 -30.30 -6.82
C TYR A 439 -9.41 -29.25 -5.74
N TYR A 440 -9.71 -29.56 -4.49
CA TYR A 440 -9.22 -28.86 -3.31
C TYR A 440 -8.18 -29.71 -2.59
N LEU A 441 -6.98 -29.19 -2.43
CA LEU A 441 -5.92 -29.82 -1.65
C LEU A 441 -5.68 -29.03 -0.36
N CYS A 442 -5.87 -29.68 0.78
CA CYS A 442 -5.66 -29.10 2.10
C CYS A 442 -4.56 -29.87 2.84
N CYS A 443 -3.75 -29.17 3.61
CA CYS A 443 -2.86 -29.76 4.60
C CYS A 443 -3.39 -29.43 6.00
N TRP A 444 -3.48 -30.45 6.85
CA TRP A 444 -3.79 -30.31 8.26
C TRP A 444 -2.54 -30.67 9.07
N ILE A 445 -2.10 -29.77 9.93
CA ILE A 445 -0.88 -29.93 10.72
C ILE A 445 -1.30 -29.91 12.19
N GLY A 446 -1.16 -31.05 12.86
CA GLY A 446 -1.46 -31.16 14.27
C GLY A 446 -0.51 -30.30 15.11
N LYS A 447 -1.05 -29.61 16.11
CA LYS A 447 -0.29 -28.73 17.01
C LYS A 447 0.87 -29.42 17.76
N ASP A 448 0.80 -30.74 17.94
CA ASP A 448 1.79 -31.57 18.65
C ASP A 448 2.66 -32.38 17.66
N SER A 449 2.57 -32.10 16.35
CA SER A 449 3.33 -32.80 15.31
C SER A 449 4.82 -32.44 15.31
N ILE A 450 5.67 -33.41 14.95
CA ILE A 450 7.13 -33.26 14.97
C ILE A 450 7.61 -32.51 13.73
N GLN A 451 8.18 -31.32 13.93
CA GLN A 451 8.78 -30.54 12.84
C GLN A 451 10.16 -31.11 12.45
N VAL A 452 10.22 -31.88 11.36
CA VAL A 452 11.49 -32.37 10.82
C VAL A 452 12.14 -31.26 9.98
N LYS A 453 13.21 -30.64 10.48
CA LYS A 453 14.03 -29.69 9.71
C LYS A 453 14.85 -30.46 8.66
N SER A 454 14.33 -30.57 7.44
CA SER A 454 15.09 -31.00 6.26
C SER A 454 14.80 -30.07 5.07
N PRO A 455 15.80 -29.38 4.49
CA PRO A 455 15.60 -28.41 3.39
C PRO A 455 15.15 -29.02 2.05
N ALA A 456 15.07 -30.34 1.92
CA ALA A 456 15.00 -31.00 0.62
C ALA A 456 13.58 -31.37 0.13
N GLN A 457 12.54 -31.30 0.98
CA GLN A 457 11.20 -31.80 0.61
C GLN A 457 10.23 -30.73 0.10
N LYS A 458 10.62 -29.45 0.05
CA LYS A 458 9.77 -28.38 -0.49
C LYS A 458 9.64 -28.42 -2.03
N PHE A 459 10.50 -29.20 -2.71
CA PHE A 459 10.61 -29.24 -4.18
C PHE A 459 9.99 -30.47 -4.87
N GLU A 460 9.63 -31.54 -4.14
CA GLU A 460 9.09 -32.76 -4.76
C GLU A 460 7.57 -32.73 -5.00
N PHE A 461 6.83 -31.76 -4.45
CA PHE A 461 5.37 -31.69 -4.59
C PHE A 461 4.88 -31.02 -5.90
N GLU A 462 5.72 -30.26 -6.59
CA GLU A 462 5.35 -29.55 -7.82
C GLU A 462 5.35 -30.45 -9.07
N GLN A 463 6.15 -31.51 -9.11
CA GLN A 463 6.35 -32.30 -10.34
C GLN A 463 5.25 -33.33 -10.62
N ASP A 464 4.54 -33.84 -9.61
CA ASP A 464 3.66 -34.99 -9.81
C ASP A 464 2.22 -34.65 -10.26
N TYR A 465 1.72 -33.41 -10.05
CA TYR A 465 0.28 -33.15 -10.21
C TYR A 465 -0.15 -31.93 -11.05
N ASN A 466 0.74 -31.04 -11.48
CA ASN A 466 0.38 -29.95 -12.39
C ASN A 466 -0.89 -29.16 -11.95
N ILE A 467 -1.04 -28.92 -10.63
CA ILE A 467 -2.18 -28.19 -10.04
C ILE A 467 -1.77 -26.74 -9.81
N GLY A 468 -2.48 -25.81 -10.45
CA GLY A 468 -2.30 -24.37 -10.25
C GLY A 468 -2.59 -23.95 -8.81
N ILE A 469 -1.68 -23.15 -8.26
CA ILE A 469 -1.74 -22.62 -6.88
C ILE A 469 -2.89 -21.62 -6.78
N HIS A 470 -4.10 -22.07 -6.42
CA HIS A 470 -5.18 -21.11 -6.13
C HIS A 470 -5.96 -21.33 -4.84
N ASN A 471 -5.80 -22.42 -4.09
CA ASN A 471 -6.49 -22.58 -2.81
C ASN A 471 -5.67 -23.40 -1.80
N PHE A 472 -4.68 -22.76 -1.15
CA PHE A 472 -4.12 -23.28 0.10
C PHE A 472 -4.81 -22.58 1.28
N LEU A 473 -5.63 -23.31 2.03
CA LEU A 473 -6.12 -22.88 3.34
C LEU A 473 -5.24 -23.57 4.39
N PHE A 474 -4.45 -22.82 5.15
CA PHE A 474 -3.79 -23.35 6.34
C PHE A 474 -4.78 -23.30 7.50
N LEU A 475 -5.34 -24.45 7.88
CA LEU A 475 -6.11 -24.59 9.10
C LEU A 475 -5.13 -24.87 10.26
N TRP A 476 -4.80 -23.83 11.02
CA TRP A 476 -4.15 -23.97 12.33
C TRP A 476 -5.24 -24.19 13.39
N SER A 477 -5.08 -25.20 14.25
CA SER A 477 -5.88 -25.36 15.47
C SER A 477 -5.03 -25.14 16.71
#